data_AF-A0A133Y0L9-F1
#
_entry.id   AF-A0A133Y0L9-F1
#
_cell.length_a   1.000
_cell.length_b   1.000
_cell.length_c   1.000
_cell.angle_alpha   90.00
_cell.angle_beta   90.00
_cell.angle_gamma   90.00
#
_symmetry.space_group_name_H-M   'P 1'
#
loop_
_entity.id
_entity.type
_entity.pdbx_description
1 polymer ?
#
loop_
_entity_poly.entity_id
_entity_poly.type
_entity_poly.pdbx_seq_one_letter_code
_entity_poly.pdbx_strand_id
1 'polypeptide(L)'
;MPPKSLYGYWSLEGVTWLKITSDSIYFVDEEGTSPIKYSINKDTIIWYFDGIIQKSKYNIVQDTLFMKNEEGTTQYIRVNDKR
;
A
#
# COMPACT_ATOMS: atom_id res chain seq x y z
N MET A 1 0.41 -11.91 10.51
CA MET A 1 1.22 -11.65 9.30
C MET A 1 0.29 -11.14 8.21
N PRO A 2 0.70 -10.15 7.40
CA PRO A 2 -0.09 -9.68 6.26
C PRO A 2 -0.46 -10.83 5.31
N PRO A 3 -1.63 -10.79 4.66
CA PRO A 3 -1.93 -11.74 3.60
C PRO A 3 -0.93 -11.56 2.46
N LYS A 4 -0.39 -12.67 1.93
CA LYS A 4 0.59 -12.64 0.83
C LYS A 4 0.06 -11.90 -0.41
N SER A 5 -1.25 -11.86 -0.60
CA SER A 5 -1.92 -11.12 -1.66
C SER A 5 -1.78 -9.60 -1.55
N LEU A 6 -1.32 -9.05 -0.42
CA LEU A 6 -1.03 -7.61 -0.30
C LEU A 6 0.36 -7.27 -0.86
N TYR A 7 1.29 -8.22 -0.88
CA TYR A 7 2.66 -7.96 -1.31
C TYR A 7 2.76 -7.76 -2.82
N GLY A 8 3.75 -6.97 -3.22
CA GLY A 8 4.04 -6.65 -4.61
C GLY A 8 3.93 -5.17 -4.90
N TYR A 9 3.89 -4.85 -6.19
CA TYR A 9 3.81 -3.50 -6.70
C TYR A 9 2.36 -3.10 -6.96
N TRP A 10 2.03 -1.87 -6.62
CA TRP A 10 0.70 -1.28 -6.68
C TRP A 10 0.82 0.13 -7.24
N SER A 11 -0.03 0.49 -8.19
CA SER A 11 -0.03 1.81 -8.81
C SER A 11 -1.30 2.57 -8.47
N LEU A 12 -1.16 3.81 -8.02
CA LEU A 12 -2.24 4.78 -7.91
C LEU A 12 -2.28 5.59 -9.21
N GLU A 13 -3.42 5.51 -9.91
CA GLU A 13 -3.70 6.27 -11.14
C GLU A 13 -2.64 6.09 -12.26
N GLY A 14 -1.84 5.02 -12.22
CA GLY A 14 -0.76 4.78 -13.19
C GLY A 14 0.52 5.58 -12.92
N VAL A 15 0.53 6.47 -11.92
CA VAL A 15 1.61 7.44 -11.69
C VAL A 15 2.40 7.12 -10.43
N THR A 16 1.75 6.93 -9.28
CA THR A 16 2.45 6.67 -8.01
C THR A 16 2.56 5.19 -7.75
N TRP A 17 3.75 4.71 -7.39
CA TRP A 17 4.06 3.28 -7.33
C TRP A 17 4.49 2.89 -5.92
N LEU A 18 3.68 2.06 -5.27
CA LEU A 18 3.98 1.47 -3.98
C LEU A 18 4.50 0.05 -4.15
N LYS A 19 5.61 -0.28 -3.49
CA LYS A 19 6.00 -1.68 -3.24
C LYS A 19 5.68 -2.04 -1.80
N ILE A 20 4.78 -2.99 -1.59
CA ILE A 20 4.47 -3.52 -0.27
C ILE A 20 5.21 -4.85 -0.08
N THR A 21 6.02 -4.93 0.96
CA THR A 21 6.79 -6.13 1.35
C THR A 21 6.29 -6.66 2.69
N SER A 22 6.91 -7.71 3.24
CA SER A 22 6.48 -8.29 4.51
C SER A 22 6.55 -7.34 5.72
N ASP A 23 7.41 -6.33 5.67
CA ASP A 23 7.74 -5.47 6.80
C ASP A 23 7.70 -3.97 6.49
N SER A 24 7.72 -3.59 5.20
CA SER A 24 7.85 -2.19 4.78
C SER A 24 7.06 -1.86 3.51
N ILE A 25 6.74 -0.59 3.35
CA ILE A 25 6.14 0.01 2.16
C ILE A 25 7.12 1.03 1.58
N TYR A 26 7.32 0.98 0.27
CA TYR A 26 8.26 1.83 -0.45
C TYR A 26 7.51 2.62 -1.52
N PHE A 27 7.75 3.92 -1.59
CA PHE A 27 7.40 4.74 -2.76
C PHE A 27 8.52 4.58 -3.79
N VAL A 28 8.22 3.94 -4.91
CA VAL A 28 9.24 3.53 -5.91
C VAL A 28 9.60 4.70 -6.84
N ASP A 29 8.68 5.65 -6.98
CA ASP A 29 8.75 6.84 -7.80
C ASP A 29 9.40 8.04 -7.10
N GLU A 30 9.62 7.98 -5.78
CA GLU A 30 10.23 9.06 -5.00
C GLU A 30 11.64 8.68 -4.52
N GLU A 31 12.66 9.24 -5.16
CA GLU A 31 14.05 9.06 -4.74
C GLU A 31 14.28 9.68 -3.34
N GLY A 32 14.96 8.91 -2.47
CA GLY A 32 15.33 9.37 -1.13
C GLY A 32 14.27 9.16 -0.05
N THR A 33 13.10 8.61 -0.38
CA THR A 33 12.11 8.23 0.64
C THR A 33 12.55 7.02 1.44
N SER A 34 12.46 7.13 2.76
CA SER A 34 12.73 6.00 3.65
C SER A 34 11.58 4.99 3.62
N PRO A 35 11.85 3.68 3.77
CA PRO A 35 10.82 2.68 3.87
C PRO A 35 9.88 2.95 5.03
N ILE A 36 8.59 2.87 4.76
CA ILE A 36 7.53 3.08 5.74
C ILE A 36 7.25 1.78 6.45
N LYS A 37 7.43 1.78 7.76
CA LYS A 37 7.00 0.66 8.59
C LYS A 37 5.49 0.68 8.72
N TYR A 38 4.92 -0.51 8.63
CA TYR A 38 3.48 -0.70 8.75
C TYR A 38 3.17 -1.95 9.56
N SER A 39 1.93 -2.01 10.04
CA SER A 39 1.37 -3.18 10.70
C SER A 39 -0.03 -3.47 10.16
N ILE A 40 -0.48 -4.70 10.34
CA ILE A 40 -1.83 -5.11 9.97
C ILE A 40 -2.55 -5.62 11.20
N ASN A 41 -3.74 -5.08 11.42
CA ASN A 41 -4.71 -5.59 12.37
C ASN A 41 -5.98 -5.96 11.61
N LYS A 42 -6.22 -7.27 11.44
CA LYS A 42 -7.34 -7.81 10.65
C LYS A 42 -7.35 -7.24 9.22
N ASP A 43 -8.37 -6.45 8.90
CA ASP A 43 -8.62 -5.77 7.63
C ASP A 43 -8.06 -4.35 7.61
N THR A 44 -7.33 -3.93 8.64
CA THR A 44 -6.81 -2.56 8.77
C THR A 44 -5.31 -2.54 8.61
N ILE A 45 -4.82 -1.76 7.65
CA ILE A 45 -3.42 -1.40 7.51
C ILE A 45 -3.15 -0.11 8.29
N ILE A 46 -2.06 -0.11 9.05
CA ILE A 46 -1.63 1.03 9.86
C ILE A 46 -0.19 1.34 9.48
N TRP A 47 0.05 2.52 8.91
CA TRP A 47 1.38 2.95 8.49
C TRP A 47 1.73 4.32 9.07
N TYR A 48 3.03 4.60 9.16
CA TYR A 48 3.54 5.88 9.63
C TYR A 48 4.25 6.60 8.49
N PHE A 49 3.64 7.67 7.99
CA PHE A 49 4.18 8.45 6.89
C PHE A 49 4.29 9.91 7.31
N ASP A 50 5.49 10.47 7.17
CA ASP A 50 5.79 11.89 7.43
C ASP A 50 5.22 12.42 8.76
N GLY A 51 5.52 11.73 9.87
CA GLY A 51 5.02 12.18 11.17
C GLY A 51 3.61 11.68 11.54
N ILE A 52 2.85 11.16 10.57
CA ILE A 52 1.41 10.90 10.69
C ILE A 52 1.15 9.40 10.65
N ILE A 53 0.40 8.92 11.66
CA ILE A 53 -0.16 7.56 11.64
C ILE A 53 -1.44 7.61 10.79
N GLN A 54 -1.46 6.87 9.69
CA GLN A 54 -2.69 6.67 8.94
C GLN A 54 -3.19 5.23 9.09
N LYS A 55 -4.51 5.10 9.12
CA LYS A 55 -5.22 3.83 9.26
C LYS A 55 -6.22 3.71 8.14
N SER A 56 -6.15 2.60 7.41
CA SER A 56 -7.07 2.33 6.32
C SER A 56 -7.59 0.91 6.42
N LYS A 57 -8.89 0.72 6.27
CA LYS A 57 -9.42 -0.60 5.96
C LYS A 57 -9.02 -0.96 4.55
N TYR A 58 -8.37 -2.10 4.35
CA TYR A 58 -7.98 -2.56 3.04
C TYR A 58 -8.80 -3.77 2.60
N ASN A 59 -9.08 -3.83 1.31
CA ASN A 59 -9.66 -5.00 0.67
C ASN A 59 -8.99 -5.21 -0.69
N ILE A 60 -8.81 -6.46 -1.08
CA ILE A 60 -8.22 -6.81 -2.37
C ILE A 60 -9.24 -7.59 -3.16
N VAL A 61 -9.63 -7.06 -4.32
CA VAL A 61 -10.53 -7.72 -5.26
C VAL A 61 -9.79 -7.84 -6.58
N GLN A 62 -9.47 -9.06 -6.99
CA GLN A 62 -8.64 -9.34 -8.15
C GLN A 62 -7.30 -8.60 -8.06
N ASP A 63 -7.03 -7.70 -9.00
CA ASP A 63 -5.81 -6.89 -9.09
C ASP A 63 -5.99 -5.48 -8.51
N THR A 64 -7.06 -5.22 -7.74
CA THR A 64 -7.31 -3.90 -7.15
C THR A 64 -7.25 -3.96 -5.62
N LEU A 65 -6.38 -3.13 -5.04
CA LEU A 65 -6.29 -2.84 -3.62
C LEU A 65 -7.09 -1.57 -3.32
N PHE A 66 -8.16 -1.73 -2.55
CA PHE A 66 -8.95 -0.64 -2.02
C PHE A 66 -8.44 -0.31 -0.63
N MET A 67 -8.15 0.96 -0.35
CA MET A 67 -7.84 1.45 0.98
C MET A 67 -8.82 2.55 1.37
N LYS A 68 -9.61 2.32 2.42
CA LYS A 68 -10.63 3.25 2.90
C LYS A 68 -10.24 3.85 4.24
N ASN A 69 -10.20 5.17 4.32
CA ASN A 69 -10.00 5.95 5.55
C ASN A 69 -11.16 6.95 5.72
N GLU A 70 -11.00 7.94 6.59
CA GLU A 70 -12.00 9.00 6.82
C GLU A 70 -12.15 9.97 5.64
N GLU A 71 -11.10 10.12 4.82
CA GLU A 71 -11.09 11.03 3.67
C GLU A 71 -11.73 10.41 2.42
N GLY A 72 -11.75 9.08 2.32
CA GLY A 72 -12.36 8.39 1.19
C GLY A 72 -11.81 7.00 0.95
N THR A 73 -11.92 6.54 -0.29
CA THR A 73 -11.37 5.25 -0.73
C THR A 73 -10.36 5.49 -1.85
N THR A 74 -9.10 5.19 -1.57
CA THR A 74 -8.02 5.16 -2.56
C THR A 74 -7.97 3.78 -3.22
N GLN A 75 -7.72 3.75 -4.53
CA GLN A 75 -7.65 2.52 -5.30
C GLN A 75 -6.26 2.38 -5.92
N TYR A 76 -5.63 1.24 -5.68
CA TYR A 76 -4.37 0.89 -6.31
C TYR A 76 -4.54 -0.33 -7.19
N ILE A 77 -3.93 -0.31 -8.38
CA ILE A 77 -3.94 -1.41 -9.34
C ILE A 77 -2.61 -2.17 -9.24
N ARG A 78 -2.68 -3.49 -9.16
CA ARG A 78 -1.51 -4.36 -9.08
C ARG A 78 -0.68 -4.22 -10.35
N VAL A 79 0.62 -3.99 -10.16
CA VAL A 79 1.59 -3.98 -11.25
C VAL A 79 2.18 -5.38 -11.36
N ASN A 80 1.67 -6.14 -12.31
CA ASN A 80 2.23 -7.43 -12.71
C ASN A 80 3.29 -7.17 -13.77
N ASP A 81 4.49 -6.76 -13.34
CA ASP A 81 5.56 -6.48 -14.29
C ASP A 81 5.97 -7.80 -14.99
N LYS A 82 5.65 -7.88 -16.29
CA LYS A 82 6.29 -8.77 -17.26
C LYS A 82 7.22 -7.96 -18.18
N ARG A 83 7.84 -6.89 -17.68
CA ARG A 83 8.91 -6.19 -18.41
C ARG A 83 10.25 -6.86 -18.16
#